data_AF-A0A328BN73-F1
#
_entry.id   AF-A0A328BN73-F1
#
_cell.length_a   1.000
_cell.length_b   1.000
_cell.length_c   1.000
_cell.angle_alpha   90.00
_cell.angle_beta   90.00
_cell.angle_gamma   90.00
#
_symmetry.space_group_name_H-M   'P 1'
#
loop_
_entity.id
_entity.type
_entity.pdbx_description
1 polymer ?
#
loop_
_entity_poly.entity_id
_entity_poly.type
_entity_poly.pdbx_seq_one_letter_code
_entity_poly.pdbx_strand_id
1 'polypeptide(L)'
;MKTLQLAPGEHRLANLTDTVIDGAEVSKIKLVGCRNVRVENLRLQLVATASTVTHVNAVEIDQCEGVTFSGGNITGACRPGETKPIGRGMMINRSRGITVEDLSIDGVGKGIVLSRVEDLILRRLDIGHFTQSGVVGGVELINLLMEGCRIHDSADVIGDAVHADLFHIWSAPTNTLVGAVRPSSNIVLRGNLLDMGQGTPIIAILIDDNRTGIGFDNFRAEDNVIISAHPVAVGLENVRSGALLRNLLLQGAPTDRRSAPDFTLDRCGVLDVRGNTAADRHGAFTLYPDNVTLPEGVRPAEELEAARKAWAEKWRGPPEPPPPLTLEDRVAALEARVARLEAR
;
A
#
# COMPACT_ATOMS: atom_id res chain seq x y z
N MET A 1 -7.73 -20.10 -22.14
CA MET A 1 -6.78 -20.23 -21.02
C MET A 1 -6.95 -21.59 -20.38
N LYS A 2 -5.88 -22.19 -19.85
CA LYS A 2 -5.93 -23.43 -19.04
C LYS A 2 -6.15 -23.07 -17.58
N THR A 3 -6.90 -23.86 -16.82
CA THR A 3 -7.05 -23.66 -15.38
C THR A 3 -6.12 -24.60 -14.61
N LEU A 4 -5.35 -24.06 -13.68
CA LEU A 4 -4.50 -24.78 -12.75
C LEU A 4 -5.07 -24.61 -11.33
N GLN A 5 -5.45 -25.72 -10.72
CA GLN A 5 -5.88 -25.77 -9.33
C GLN A 5 -4.67 -26.06 -8.43
N LEU A 6 -4.40 -25.18 -7.47
CA LEU A 6 -3.29 -25.38 -6.53
C LEU A 6 -3.76 -26.17 -5.30
N ALA A 7 -2.99 -27.18 -4.92
CA ALA A 7 -3.14 -27.84 -3.62
C ALA A 7 -2.58 -26.92 -2.51
N PRO A 8 -2.91 -27.15 -1.22
CA PRO A 8 -2.27 -26.43 -0.12
C PRO A 8 -0.75 -26.57 -0.12
N GLY A 9 -0.04 -25.50 0.20
CA GLY A 9 1.43 -25.48 0.37
C GLY A 9 2.14 -24.38 -0.39
N GLU A 10 3.44 -24.58 -0.66
CA GLU A 10 4.27 -23.63 -1.40
C GLU A 10 4.38 -24.01 -2.87
N HIS A 11 4.19 -23.03 -3.76
CA HIS A 11 4.21 -23.26 -5.20
C HIS A 11 5.23 -22.37 -5.89
N ARG A 12 6.07 -23.00 -6.73
CA ARG A 12 6.91 -22.30 -7.71
C ARG A 12 6.42 -22.66 -9.10
N LEU A 13 5.82 -21.69 -9.78
CA LEU A 13 5.24 -21.85 -11.11
C LEU A 13 6.09 -21.05 -12.10
N ALA A 14 6.61 -21.72 -13.12
CA ALA A 14 7.52 -21.11 -14.07
C ALA A 14 7.03 -21.28 -15.50
N ASN A 15 7.23 -20.25 -16.32
CA ASN A 15 6.95 -20.25 -17.76
C ASN A 15 5.51 -20.65 -18.12
N LEU A 16 4.56 -20.36 -17.24
CA LEU A 16 3.14 -20.54 -17.55
C LEU A 16 2.71 -19.53 -18.60
N THR A 17 1.85 -19.97 -19.53
CA THR A 17 1.29 -19.14 -20.59
C THR A 17 -0.21 -19.37 -20.68
N ASP A 18 -0.98 -18.29 -20.75
CA ASP A 18 -2.44 -18.31 -20.91
C ASP A 18 -3.12 -19.21 -19.86
N THR A 19 -2.78 -19.01 -18.58
CA THR A 19 -3.21 -19.83 -17.46
C THR A 19 -4.02 -19.02 -16.45
N VAL A 20 -5.12 -19.60 -15.97
CA VAL A 20 -5.82 -19.16 -14.76
C VAL A 20 -5.38 -20.06 -13.61
N ILE A 21 -4.89 -19.46 -12.54
CA ILE A 21 -4.56 -20.11 -11.29
C ILE A 21 -5.70 -19.82 -10.33
N ASP A 22 -6.32 -20.88 -9.84
CA ASP A 22 -7.41 -20.86 -8.89
C ASP A 22 -7.07 -21.83 -7.75
N GLY A 23 -7.56 -21.56 -6.54
CA GLY A 23 -7.24 -22.37 -5.37
C GLY A 23 -7.46 -21.62 -4.06
N ALA A 24 -7.88 -22.36 -3.03
CA ALA A 24 -8.46 -21.75 -1.83
C ALA A 24 -7.43 -21.35 -0.77
N GLU A 25 -6.32 -22.07 -0.56
CA GLU A 25 -5.32 -21.72 0.47
C GLU A 25 -3.92 -22.21 0.08
N VAL A 26 -2.93 -21.33 0.10
CA VAL A 26 -1.49 -21.67 -0.10
C VAL A 26 -0.63 -20.89 0.89
N SER A 27 0.56 -21.37 1.23
CA SER A 27 1.47 -20.62 2.11
C SER A 27 2.39 -19.68 1.35
N LYS A 28 2.67 -19.98 0.07
CA LYS A 28 3.52 -19.18 -0.80
C LYS A 28 3.26 -19.47 -2.26
N ILE A 29 3.35 -18.43 -3.09
CA ILE A 29 3.37 -18.58 -4.55
C ILE A 29 4.49 -17.74 -5.15
N LYS A 30 5.23 -18.36 -6.07
CA LYS A 30 6.26 -17.69 -6.87
C LYS A 30 6.02 -17.95 -8.35
N LEU A 31 5.71 -16.88 -9.09
CA LEU A 31 5.60 -16.85 -10.54
C LEU A 31 6.92 -16.38 -11.15
N VAL A 32 7.47 -17.14 -12.11
CA VAL A 32 8.75 -16.81 -12.77
C VAL A 32 8.62 -16.98 -14.27
N GLY A 33 8.89 -15.93 -15.05
CA GLY A 33 8.85 -16.06 -16.51
C GLY A 33 7.45 -16.31 -17.08
N CYS A 34 6.40 -16.04 -16.32
CA CYS A 34 5.02 -16.31 -16.72
C CYS A 34 4.49 -15.21 -17.64
N ARG A 35 3.62 -15.58 -18.58
CA ARG A 35 2.94 -14.64 -19.48
C ARG A 35 1.43 -14.87 -19.52
N ASN A 36 0.63 -13.81 -19.49
CA ASN A 36 -0.84 -13.87 -19.56
C ASN A 36 -1.43 -14.82 -18.51
N VAL A 37 -1.03 -14.61 -17.25
CA VAL A 37 -1.50 -15.42 -16.11
C VAL A 37 -2.48 -14.64 -15.26
N ARG A 38 -3.60 -15.27 -14.91
CA ARG A 38 -4.54 -14.75 -13.92
C ARG A 38 -4.42 -15.58 -12.64
N VAL A 39 -4.34 -14.93 -11.49
CA VAL A 39 -4.42 -15.55 -10.17
C VAL A 39 -5.66 -14.98 -9.50
N GLU A 40 -6.57 -15.86 -9.08
CA GLU A 40 -7.89 -15.44 -8.61
C GLU A 40 -8.19 -16.00 -7.22
N ASN A 41 -8.73 -15.13 -6.35
CA ASN A 41 -9.34 -15.50 -5.05
C ASN A 41 -8.46 -16.32 -4.10
N LEU A 42 -7.14 -16.16 -4.22
CA LEU A 42 -6.18 -17.01 -3.54
C LEU A 42 -5.93 -16.46 -2.12
N ARG A 43 -6.05 -17.32 -1.11
CA ARG A 43 -5.75 -16.97 0.28
C ARG A 43 -4.36 -17.44 0.64
N LEU A 44 -3.53 -16.53 1.16
CA LEU A 44 -2.17 -16.83 1.59
C LEU A 44 -1.97 -16.58 3.07
N GLN A 45 -1.31 -17.53 3.72
CA GLN A 45 -0.81 -17.37 5.08
C GLN A 45 0.71 -17.56 5.07
N LEU A 46 1.45 -16.49 5.29
CA LEU A 46 2.88 -16.59 5.51
C LEU A 46 3.12 -17.34 6.82
N VAL A 47 3.93 -18.40 6.78
CA VAL A 47 4.34 -19.15 7.97
C VAL A 47 5.75 -18.71 8.36
N ALA A 48 5.86 -17.92 9.42
CA ALA A 48 7.14 -17.46 9.93
C ALA A 48 7.78 -18.50 10.86
N THR A 49 9.08 -18.70 10.72
CA THR A 49 9.93 -19.50 11.60
C THR A 49 10.92 -18.59 12.31
N ALA A 50 11.70 -19.15 13.26
CA ALA A 50 12.78 -18.42 13.93
C ALA A 50 13.85 -17.88 12.95
N SER A 51 13.97 -18.45 11.75
CA SER A 51 14.91 -18.02 10.71
C SER A 51 14.29 -17.14 9.63
N THR A 52 12.98 -16.84 9.71
CA THR A 52 12.35 -15.94 8.74
C THR A 52 12.99 -14.55 8.78
N VAL A 53 13.15 -13.94 7.62
CA VAL A 53 13.81 -12.63 7.46
C VAL A 53 12.92 -11.70 6.65
N THR A 54 13.23 -10.41 6.66
CA THR A 54 12.42 -9.33 6.06
C THR A 54 12.26 -9.41 4.54
N HIS A 55 12.96 -10.32 3.86
CA HIS A 55 12.86 -10.51 2.40
C HIS A 55 12.17 -11.80 1.97
N VAL A 56 11.60 -12.57 2.91
CA VAL A 56 10.72 -13.68 2.57
C VAL A 56 9.40 -13.13 2.03
N ASN A 57 8.95 -13.59 0.87
CA ASN A 57 7.71 -13.16 0.21
C ASN A 57 6.62 -14.23 0.33
N ALA A 58 5.37 -13.85 0.60
CA ALA A 58 4.21 -14.73 0.40
C ALA A 58 3.88 -14.87 -1.09
N VAL A 59 3.86 -13.76 -1.84
CA VAL A 59 3.74 -13.73 -3.30
C VAL A 59 5.01 -13.16 -3.93
N GLU A 60 5.56 -13.83 -4.93
CA GLU A 60 6.64 -13.28 -5.76
C GLU A 60 6.29 -13.39 -7.24
N ILE A 61 6.28 -12.25 -7.94
CA ILE A 61 6.11 -12.14 -9.39
C ILE A 61 7.43 -11.62 -9.95
N ASP A 62 8.19 -12.49 -10.62
CA ASP A 62 9.52 -12.16 -11.14
C ASP A 62 9.61 -12.46 -12.64
N GLN A 63 10.13 -11.51 -13.41
CA GLN A 63 10.32 -11.69 -14.86
C GLN A 63 9.04 -12.08 -15.60
N CYS A 64 7.88 -11.57 -15.17
CA CYS A 64 6.59 -11.91 -15.75
C CYS A 64 6.03 -10.79 -16.64
N GLU A 65 5.09 -11.16 -17.51
CA GLU A 65 4.40 -10.23 -18.41
C GLU A 65 2.90 -10.49 -18.42
N GLY A 66 2.06 -9.47 -18.26
CA GLY A 66 0.61 -9.66 -18.36
C GLY A 66 0.06 -10.56 -17.26
N VAL A 67 0.43 -10.30 -15.99
CA VAL A 67 -0.11 -11.04 -14.84
C VAL A 67 -1.18 -10.21 -14.16
N THR A 68 -2.35 -10.81 -13.93
CA THR A 68 -3.40 -10.23 -13.09
C THR A 68 -3.54 -11.06 -11.81
N PHE A 69 -3.46 -10.41 -10.66
CA PHE A 69 -3.73 -11.00 -9.36
C PHE A 69 -4.95 -10.29 -8.80
N SER A 70 -6.08 -10.99 -8.70
CA SER A 70 -7.37 -10.39 -8.36
C SER A 70 -8.07 -11.14 -7.24
N GLY A 71 -8.53 -10.42 -6.20
CA GLY A 71 -9.22 -11.03 -5.08
C GLY A 71 -8.29 -11.74 -4.09
N GLY A 72 -8.86 -12.16 -2.96
CA GLY A 72 -8.18 -12.95 -1.94
C GLY A 72 -7.60 -12.14 -0.79
N ASN A 73 -6.74 -12.77 0.00
CA ASN A 73 -6.07 -12.15 1.14
C ASN A 73 -4.66 -12.72 1.33
N ILE A 74 -3.73 -11.87 1.74
CA ILE A 74 -2.41 -12.26 2.22
C ILE A 74 -2.31 -11.89 3.69
N THR A 75 -2.21 -12.90 4.55
CA THR A 75 -1.99 -12.73 5.98
C THR A 75 -0.54 -13.04 6.29
N GLY A 76 0.15 -12.12 6.93
CA GLY A 76 1.52 -12.33 7.39
C GLY A 76 1.59 -13.03 8.75
N ALA A 77 2.79 -13.03 9.35
CA ALA A 77 3.04 -13.67 10.63
C ALA A 77 4.21 -13.00 11.36
N CYS A 78 4.27 -13.25 12.67
CA CYS A 78 5.41 -12.91 13.53
C CYS A 78 6.31 -14.14 13.70
N ARG A 79 7.60 -13.93 13.95
CA ARG A 79 8.45 -15.06 14.38
C ARG A 79 7.96 -15.64 15.71
N PRO A 80 8.25 -16.91 16.02
CA PRO A 80 7.99 -17.46 17.34
C PRO A 80 8.59 -16.58 18.46
N GLY A 81 7.75 -16.12 19.37
CA GLY A 81 8.15 -15.26 20.50
C GLY A 81 8.24 -13.76 20.17
N GLU A 82 7.98 -13.34 18.94
CA GLU A 82 7.92 -11.93 18.55
C GLU A 82 6.47 -11.47 18.37
N THR A 83 6.21 -10.18 18.61
CA THR A 83 4.88 -9.55 18.44
C THR A 83 4.75 -8.77 17.14
N LYS A 84 5.86 -8.60 16.42
CA LYS A 84 5.93 -7.74 15.22
C LYS A 84 5.92 -8.59 13.95
N PRO A 85 5.04 -8.29 12.99
CA PRO A 85 5.05 -8.88 11.66
C PRO A 85 6.40 -8.83 10.95
N ILE A 86 6.69 -9.90 10.19
CA ILE A 86 7.87 -10.01 9.34
C ILE A 86 7.53 -10.50 7.93
N GLY A 87 8.49 -10.38 7.01
CA GLY A 87 8.36 -10.80 5.62
C GLY A 87 7.63 -9.75 4.76
N ARG A 88 7.26 -10.16 3.56
CA ARG A 88 6.61 -9.32 2.55
C ARG A 88 5.32 -9.98 2.09
N GLY A 89 4.26 -9.20 1.95
CA GLY A 89 3.03 -9.69 1.33
C GLY A 89 3.29 -10.07 -0.12
N MET A 90 3.77 -9.12 -0.92
CA MET A 90 4.06 -9.32 -2.33
C MET A 90 5.39 -8.68 -2.74
N MET A 91 6.14 -9.35 -3.63
CA MET A 91 7.25 -8.77 -4.38
C MET A 91 6.93 -8.82 -5.87
N ILE A 92 7.00 -7.69 -6.55
CA ILE A 92 6.91 -7.59 -8.01
C ILE A 92 8.25 -7.07 -8.53
N ASN A 93 8.89 -7.87 -9.37
CA ASN A 93 10.26 -7.64 -9.78
C ASN A 93 10.46 -7.88 -11.27
N ARG A 94 11.20 -7.00 -11.95
CA ARG A 94 11.60 -7.17 -13.36
C ARG A 94 10.45 -7.59 -14.27
N SER A 95 9.27 -7.01 -14.06
CA SER A 95 8.02 -7.49 -14.67
C SER A 95 7.29 -6.35 -15.36
N ARG A 96 6.41 -6.69 -16.30
CA ARG A 96 5.64 -5.71 -17.07
C ARG A 96 4.16 -6.06 -17.17
N GLY A 97 3.28 -5.06 -17.22
CA GLY A 97 1.86 -5.28 -17.46
C GLY A 97 1.24 -6.09 -16.33
N ILE A 98 1.51 -5.68 -15.10
CA ILE A 98 1.05 -6.38 -13.90
C ILE A 98 -0.14 -5.63 -13.33
N THR A 99 -1.20 -6.33 -12.99
CA THR A 99 -2.35 -5.79 -12.28
C THR A 99 -2.53 -6.56 -10.98
N VAL A 100 -2.64 -5.84 -9.86
CA VAL A 100 -3.03 -6.38 -8.56
C VAL A 100 -4.28 -5.64 -8.13
N GLU A 101 -5.39 -6.35 -7.93
CA GLU A 101 -6.65 -5.72 -7.56
C GLU A 101 -7.46 -6.52 -6.54
N ASP A 102 -8.30 -5.81 -5.78
CA ASP A 102 -9.27 -6.40 -4.83
C ASP A 102 -8.65 -7.35 -3.80
N LEU A 103 -7.43 -7.05 -3.37
CA LEU A 103 -6.64 -7.89 -2.46
C LEU A 103 -6.46 -7.19 -1.12
N SER A 104 -6.63 -7.94 -0.03
CA SER A 104 -6.18 -7.51 1.29
C SER A 104 -4.81 -8.08 1.64
N ILE A 105 -3.96 -7.29 2.28
CA ILE A 105 -2.64 -7.68 2.78
C ILE A 105 -2.54 -7.17 4.21
N ASP A 106 -2.35 -8.07 5.16
CA ASP A 106 -2.39 -7.70 6.57
C ASP A 106 -1.30 -8.42 7.38
N GLY A 107 -0.77 -7.77 8.40
CA GLY A 107 0.11 -8.42 9.37
C GLY A 107 1.46 -8.85 8.79
N VAL A 108 2.05 -8.04 7.89
CA VAL A 108 3.32 -8.32 7.20
C VAL A 108 4.43 -7.32 7.57
N GLY A 109 5.70 -7.64 7.30
CA GLY A 109 6.76 -6.64 7.47
C GLY A 109 6.63 -5.48 6.47
N LYS A 110 6.42 -5.82 5.19
CA LYS A 110 6.13 -4.89 4.08
C LYS A 110 4.94 -5.40 3.28
N GLY A 111 4.03 -4.53 2.85
CA GLY A 111 2.88 -4.93 2.03
C GLY A 111 3.31 -5.38 0.64
N ILE A 112 3.61 -4.44 -0.24
CA ILE A 112 4.07 -4.70 -1.62
C ILE A 112 5.46 -4.09 -1.82
N VAL A 113 6.38 -4.88 -2.36
CA VAL A 113 7.74 -4.47 -2.70
C VAL A 113 7.94 -4.48 -4.21
N LEU A 114 8.43 -3.37 -4.76
CA LEU A 114 8.57 -3.15 -6.19
C LEU A 114 10.04 -2.96 -6.59
N SER A 115 10.44 -3.55 -7.71
CA SER A 115 11.74 -3.26 -8.31
C SER A 115 11.72 -3.52 -9.82
N ARG A 116 12.09 -2.52 -10.61
CA ARG A 116 12.16 -2.61 -12.08
C ARG A 116 10.84 -3.12 -12.68
N VAL A 117 9.78 -2.33 -12.55
CA VAL A 117 8.43 -2.71 -12.99
C VAL A 117 7.91 -1.68 -13.98
N GLU A 118 7.32 -2.15 -15.08
CA GLU A 118 6.71 -1.30 -16.12
C GLU A 118 5.22 -1.63 -16.26
N ASP A 119 4.38 -0.62 -16.48
CA ASP A 119 2.93 -0.79 -16.67
C ASP A 119 2.28 -1.55 -15.50
N LEU A 120 2.40 -1.00 -14.27
CA LEU A 120 1.85 -1.59 -13.04
C LEU A 120 0.55 -0.91 -12.63
N ILE A 121 -0.48 -1.70 -12.35
CA ILE A 121 -1.73 -1.24 -11.75
C ILE A 121 -1.90 -1.91 -10.38
N LEU A 122 -2.06 -1.09 -9.34
CA LEU A 122 -2.46 -1.49 -8.00
C LEU A 122 -3.83 -0.85 -7.73
N ARG A 123 -4.89 -1.64 -7.57
CA ARG A 123 -6.25 -1.10 -7.51
C ARG A 123 -7.07 -1.70 -6.39
N ARG A 124 -7.82 -0.87 -5.65
CA ARG A 124 -8.75 -1.32 -4.60
C ARG A 124 -8.10 -2.28 -3.59
N LEU A 125 -6.83 -2.06 -3.28
CA LEU A 125 -6.11 -2.84 -2.29
C LEU A 125 -6.47 -2.39 -0.87
N ASP A 126 -6.33 -3.31 0.08
CA ASP A 126 -6.36 -3.02 1.51
C ASP A 126 -5.07 -3.49 2.16
N ILE A 127 -4.22 -2.58 2.64
CA ILE A 127 -2.91 -2.94 3.21
C ILE A 127 -2.84 -2.43 4.64
N GLY A 128 -2.91 -3.34 5.60
CA GLY A 128 -2.98 -3.07 7.04
C GLY A 128 -1.83 -3.67 7.86
N HIS A 129 -1.66 -3.18 9.08
CA HIS A 129 -0.88 -3.83 10.14
C HIS A 129 0.54 -4.26 9.72
N PHE A 130 1.30 -3.35 9.10
CA PHE A 130 2.68 -3.61 8.67
C PHE A 130 3.72 -2.90 9.53
N THR A 131 4.94 -3.43 9.60
CA THR A 131 6.01 -2.90 10.49
C THR A 131 7.05 -2.02 9.80
N GLN A 132 7.05 -1.97 8.46
CA GLN A 132 7.97 -1.13 7.69
C GLN A 132 7.19 -0.24 6.70
N SER A 133 6.72 -0.77 5.57
CA SER A 133 6.02 0.06 4.57
C SER A 133 4.85 -0.68 3.95
N GLY A 134 3.77 0.05 3.64
CA GLY A 134 2.61 -0.50 2.94
C GLY A 134 3.00 -0.87 1.50
N VAL A 135 3.46 0.12 0.74
CA VAL A 135 4.07 -0.09 -0.59
C VAL A 135 5.45 0.54 -0.59
N VAL A 136 6.46 -0.22 -1.03
CA VAL A 136 7.83 0.29 -1.16
C VAL A 136 8.45 -0.14 -2.48
N GLY A 137 9.17 0.77 -3.14
CA GLY A 137 9.80 0.48 -4.42
C GLY A 137 11.15 1.14 -4.59
N GLY A 138 12.00 0.51 -5.40
CA GLY A 138 13.27 1.08 -5.83
C GLY A 138 13.14 1.95 -7.09
N VAL A 139 14.23 2.03 -7.84
CA VAL A 139 14.31 2.65 -9.17
C VAL A 139 13.66 1.83 -10.28
N GLU A 140 13.48 2.48 -11.44
CA GLU A 140 12.94 1.90 -12.68
C GLU A 140 11.49 1.41 -12.54
N LEU A 141 10.67 2.19 -11.84
CA LEU A 141 9.21 2.05 -11.86
C LEU A 141 8.66 2.98 -12.93
N ILE A 142 8.08 2.42 -13.99
CA ILE A 142 7.61 3.15 -15.16
C ILE A 142 6.12 2.88 -15.33
N ASN A 143 5.30 3.93 -15.41
CA ASN A 143 3.84 3.82 -15.57
C ASN A 143 3.20 3.03 -14.42
N LEU A 144 3.36 3.51 -13.18
CA LEU A 144 2.68 2.96 -12.01
C LEU A 144 1.38 3.73 -11.78
N LEU A 145 0.26 3.02 -11.71
CA LEU A 145 -1.02 3.55 -11.23
C LEU A 145 -1.41 2.83 -9.94
N MET A 146 -1.59 3.59 -8.86
CA MET A 146 -2.20 3.10 -7.63
C MET A 146 -3.49 3.87 -7.37
N GLU A 147 -4.63 3.17 -7.35
CA GLU A 147 -5.92 3.83 -7.21
C GLU A 147 -6.95 3.12 -6.34
N GLY A 148 -7.72 3.90 -5.57
CA GLY A 148 -8.77 3.38 -4.71
C GLY A 148 -8.26 2.45 -3.61
N CYS A 149 -6.96 2.47 -3.30
CA CYS A 149 -6.36 1.63 -2.27
C CYS A 149 -6.49 2.28 -0.90
N ARG A 150 -6.50 1.44 0.14
CA ARG A 150 -6.36 1.83 1.54
C ARG A 150 -5.04 1.30 2.07
N ILE A 151 -4.24 2.15 2.69
CA ILE A 151 -3.05 1.75 3.44
C ILE A 151 -3.18 2.30 4.85
N HIS A 152 -3.13 1.43 5.85
CA HIS A 152 -3.45 1.83 7.22
C HIS A 152 -2.76 1.03 8.33
N ASP A 153 -2.86 1.55 9.55
CA ASP A 153 -2.47 0.88 10.80
C ASP A 153 -1.04 0.34 10.79
N SER A 154 -0.06 1.17 10.42
CA SER A 154 1.35 0.78 10.54
C SER A 154 1.70 0.47 12.01
N ALA A 155 2.13 -0.75 12.27
CA ALA A 155 2.60 -1.19 13.57
C ALA A 155 3.93 -0.53 13.96
N ASP A 156 4.31 -0.62 15.23
CA ASP A 156 5.56 -0.05 15.74
C ASP A 156 6.76 -0.49 14.89
N VAL A 157 7.41 0.51 14.29
CA VAL A 157 8.56 0.31 13.40
C VAL A 157 9.64 -0.54 14.10
N ILE A 158 10.18 -1.53 13.38
CA ILE A 158 11.26 -2.38 13.90
C ILE A 158 12.59 -1.62 13.77
N GLY A 159 12.99 -0.93 14.84
CA GLY A 159 14.32 -0.35 15.01
C GLY A 159 14.50 1.05 14.40
N ASP A 160 15.39 1.82 15.00
CA ASP A 160 15.58 3.27 14.73
C ASP A 160 16.13 3.59 13.34
N ALA A 161 16.62 2.60 12.61
CA ALA A 161 17.23 2.76 11.27
C ALA A 161 16.31 2.32 10.12
N VAL A 162 15.09 1.87 10.41
CA VAL A 162 14.14 1.46 9.37
C VAL A 162 13.20 2.62 9.09
N HIS A 163 13.30 3.19 7.89
CA HIS A 163 12.29 4.13 7.41
C HIS A 163 10.99 3.38 7.11
N ALA A 164 9.91 3.86 7.72
CA ALA A 164 8.57 3.34 7.55
C ALA A 164 7.69 4.44 6.97
N ASP A 165 6.93 4.11 5.93
CA ASP A 165 6.06 5.05 5.21
C ASP A 165 4.88 4.26 4.60
N LEU A 166 3.72 4.89 4.41
CA LEU A 166 2.57 4.19 3.80
C LEU A 166 2.88 3.84 2.33
N PHE A 167 3.47 4.78 1.58
CA PHE A 167 3.97 4.61 0.22
C PHE A 167 5.36 5.24 0.07
N HIS A 168 6.36 4.46 -0.34
CA HIS A 168 7.75 4.93 -0.47
C HIS A 168 8.41 4.45 -1.76
N ILE A 169 8.79 5.37 -2.65
CA ILE A 169 9.70 5.05 -3.75
C ILE A 169 11.03 5.73 -3.50
N TRP A 170 12.12 4.99 -3.60
CA TRP A 170 13.46 5.53 -3.38
C TRP A 170 14.46 5.09 -4.43
N SER A 171 15.49 5.91 -4.63
CA SER A 171 16.69 5.48 -5.35
C SER A 171 17.78 5.02 -4.40
N ALA A 172 18.42 3.90 -4.72
CA ALA A 172 19.56 3.41 -3.96
C ALA A 172 20.88 3.94 -4.53
N PRO A 173 21.89 4.24 -3.70
CA PRO A 173 23.23 4.59 -4.15
C PRO A 173 23.77 3.56 -5.15
N THR A 174 24.41 4.08 -6.20
CA THR A 174 24.85 3.36 -7.41
C THR A 174 25.84 2.22 -7.17
N ASN A 175 26.39 2.07 -5.95
CA ASN A 175 27.30 0.96 -5.63
C ASN A 175 26.62 -0.42 -5.63
N THR A 176 25.28 -0.48 -5.67
CA THR A 176 24.50 -1.72 -5.76
C THR A 176 23.83 -1.94 -7.13
N LEU A 177 23.94 -0.99 -8.04
CA LEU A 177 23.28 -1.03 -9.35
C LEU A 177 24.33 -0.89 -10.46
N VAL A 178 24.90 -2.02 -10.88
CA VAL A 178 25.79 -2.09 -12.04
C VAL A 178 24.95 -1.90 -13.32
N GLY A 179 25.00 -0.70 -13.92
CA GLY A 179 24.29 -0.35 -15.16
C GLY A 179 23.77 1.09 -15.18
N ALA A 180 23.33 1.57 -16.35
CA ALA A 180 22.65 2.86 -16.46
C ALA A 180 21.25 2.78 -15.85
N VAL A 181 21.11 3.22 -14.60
CA VAL A 181 19.83 3.26 -13.89
C VAL A 181 18.97 4.36 -14.49
N ARG A 182 17.75 4.00 -14.92
CA ARG A 182 16.79 4.99 -15.40
C ARG A 182 15.97 5.57 -14.22
N PRO A 183 15.66 6.88 -14.25
CA PRO A 183 14.70 7.48 -13.33
C PRO A 183 13.36 6.74 -13.38
N SER A 184 12.71 6.57 -12.22
CA SER A 184 11.31 6.16 -12.20
C SER A 184 10.43 7.30 -12.76
N SER A 185 9.38 6.96 -13.49
CA SER A 185 8.54 7.96 -14.15
C SER A 185 7.08 7.54 -14.30
N ASN A 186 6.21 8.55 -14.46
CA ASN A 186 4.77 8.37 -14.65
C ASN A 186 4.14 7.57 -13.49
N ILE A 187 4.40 8.00 -12.27
CA ILE A 187 3.84 7.40 -11.05
C ILE A 187 2.60 8.21 -10.67
N VAL A 188 1.44 7.56 -10.63
CA VAL A 188 0.16 8.18 -10.30
C VAL A 188 -0.46 7.50 -9.09
N LEU A 189 -0.68 8.27 -8.03
CA LEU A 189 -1.44 7.89 -6.85
C LEU A 189 -2.77 8.64 -6.86
N ARG A 190 -3.87 7.95 -7.15
CA ARG A 190 -5.17 8.59 -7.30
C ARG A 190 -6.22 7.99 -6.37
N GLY A 191 -6.88 8.84 -5.58
CA GLY A 191 -8.08 8.38 -4.89
C GLY A 191 -7.82 7.35 -3.80
N ASN A 192 -6.63 7.37 -3.19
CA ASN A 192 -6.28 6.44 -2.12
C ASN A 192 -6.63 7.03 -0.75
N LEU A 193 -6.83 6.15 0.23
CA LEU A 193 -6.91 6.48 1.65
C LEU A 193 -5.62 6.02 2.32
N LEU A 194 -4.81 6.99 2.76
CA LEU A 194 -3.56 6.78 3.46
C LEU A 194 -3.77 7.23 4.90
N ASP A 195 -4.01 6.28 5.80
CA ASP A 195 -4.57 6.56 7.12
C ASP A 195 -3.74 5.91 8.21
N MET A 196 -3.13 6.71 9.09
CA MET A 196 -2.39 6.16 10.23
C MET A 196 -3.25 5.22 11.09
N GLY A 197 -4.57 5.44 11.13
CA GLY A 197 -5.50 4.67 11.96
C GLY A 197 -5.08 4.69 13.43
N GLN A 198 -4.88 3.51 14.01
CA GLN A 198 -4.34 3.31 15.36
C GLN A 198 -2.82 3.04 15.37
N GLY A 199 -2.18 3.09 14.20
CA GLY A 199 -0.75 2.84 14.02
C GLY A 199 0.15 4.01 14.38
N THR A 200 1.47 3.79 14.27
CA THR A 200 2.50 4.82 14.42
C THR A 200 2.35 5.89 13.33
N PRO A 201 2.44 7.20 13.64
CA PRO A 201 2.43 8.21 12.59
C PRO A 201 3.74 8.17 11.81
N ILE A 202 3.59 7.87 10.52
CA ILE A 202 4.66 7.80 9.55
C ILE A 202 4.32 8.68 8.33
N ILE A 203 5.29 8.88 7.45
CA ILE A 203 5.08 9.64 6.22
C ILE A 203 4.09 8.86 5.35
N ALA A 204 3.09 9.55 4.79
CA ALA A 204 2.10 8.87 3.95
C ALA A 204 2.67 8.59 2.56
N ILE A 205 3.31 9.57 1.93
CA ILE A 205 3.94 9.43 0.62
C ILE A 205 5.36 9.98 0.70
N LEU A 206 6.34 9.14 0.38
CA LEU A 206 7.74 9.54 0.28
C LEU A 206 8.31 9.16 -1.09
N ILE A 207 8.83 10.15 -1.81
CA ILE A 207 9.64 9.98 -3.01
C ILE A 207 11.03 10.47 -2.67
N ASP A 208 11.97 9.54 -2.50
CA ASP A 208 13.29 9.80 -1.94
C ASP A 208 14.39 9.53 -2.98
N ASP A 209 15.03 10.58 -3.48
CA ASP A 209 16.18 10.45 -4.36
C ASP A 209 17.41 9.88 -3.65
N ASN A 210 17.40 9.91 -2.31
CA ASN A 210 18.48 9.47 -1.44
C ASN A 210 19.82 10.05 -1.87
N ARG A 211 19.78 11.29 -2.37
CA ARG A 211 20.93 12.04 -2.89
C ARG A 211 21.70 11.33 -4.00
N THR A 212 21.04 10.48 -4.79
CA THR A 212 21.67 9.77 -5.91
C THR A 212 21.79 10.62 -7.16
N GLY A 213 20.97 11.67 -7.29
CA GLY A 213 20.87 12.51 -8.48
C GLY A 213 20.12 11.87 -9.65
N ILE A 214 19.56 10.66 -9.48
CA ILE A 214 18.82 9.94 -10.53
C ILE A 214 17.48 10.65 -10.80
N GLY A 215 16.79 11.06 -9.75
CA GLY A 215 15.55 11.81 -9.75
C GLY A 215 14.33 10.99 -10.19
N PHE A 216 13.21 11.68 -10.21
CA PHE A 216 11.90 11.16 -10.61
C PHE A 216 11.25 12.11 -11.61
N ASP A 217 10.42 11.58 -12.50
CA ASP A 217 9.72 12.41 -13.49
C ASP A 217 8.23 12.11 -13.56
N ASN A 218 7.42 13.15 -13.69
CA ASN A 218 5.97 13.07 -13.79
C ASN A 218 5.34 12.25 -12.64
N PHE A 219 5.59 12.66 -11.40
CA PHE A 219 4.90 12.12 -10.22
C PHE A 219 3.58 12.86 -9.99
N ARG A 220 2.48 12.15 -9.80
CA ARG A 220 1.17 12.74 -9.53
C ARG A 220 0.52 12.09 -8.32
N ALA A 221 0.11 12.90 -7.36
CA ALA A 221 -0.79 12.49 -6.29
C ALA A 221 -2.07 13.31 -6.38
N GLU A 222 -3.21 12.66 -6.58
CA GLU A 222 -4.49 13.36 -6.69
C GLU A 222 -5.68 12.71 -6.00
N ASP A 223 -6.61 13.54 -5.52
CA ASP A 223 -7.86 13.11 -4.88
C ASP A 223 -7.65 12.10 -3.73
N ASN A 224 -6.45 12.07 -3.13
CA ASN A 224 -6.14 11.19 -2.01
C ASN A 224 -6.62 11.81 -0.71
N VAL A 225 -7.04 10.96 0.22
CA VAL A 225 -7.31 11.33 1.61
C VAL A 225 -6.15 10.83 2.46
N ILE A 226 -5.46 11.74 3.12
CA ILE A 226 -4.31 11.47 3.97
C ILE A 226 -4.69 11.85 5.40
N ILE A 227 -4.72 10.87 6.29
CA ILE A 227 -4.96 11.06 7.72
C ILE A 227 -3.68 10.67 8.45
N SER A 228 -2.96 11.64 8.99
CA SER A 228 -1.67 11.39 9.67
C SER A 228 -1.44 12.38 10.80
N ALA A 229 -0.59 11.99 11.76
CA ALA A 229 -0.02 12.87 12.77
C ALA A 229 1.48 13.11 12.55
N HIS A 230 2.01 12.72 11.39
CA HIS A 230 3.38 13.01 10.98
C HIS A 230 3.44 14.38 10.27
N PRO A 231 4.43 15.25 10.56
CA PRO A 231 4.56 16.58 9.96
C PRO A 231 4.69 16.55 8.43
N VAL A 232 5.32 15.49 7.91
CA VAL A 232 5.47 15.28 6.47
C VAL A 232 4.42 14.26 6.05
N ALA A 233 3.35 14.71 5.39
CA ALA A 233 2.39 13.83 4.74
C ALA A 233 2.88 13.39 3.36
N VAL A 234 3.36 14.34 2.55
CA VAL A 234 3.98 14.06 1.25
C VAL A 234 5.37 14.67 1.21
N GLY A 235 6.40 13.84 1.20
CA GLY A 235 7.78 14.23 0.98
C GLY A 235 8.20 13.91 -0.45
N LEU A 236 8.60 14.93 -1.22
CA LEU A 236 9.12 14.77 -2.58
C LEU A 236 10.56 15.27 -2.65
N GLU A 237 11.48 14.42 -3.11
CA GLU A 237 12.88 14.76 -3.36
C GLU A 237 13.23 14.54 -4.84
N ASN A 238 13.82 15.55 -5.49
CA ASN A 238 14.32 15.49 -6.88
C ASN A 238 13.26 15.04 -7.92
N VAL A 239 12.00 15.45 -7.72
CA VAL A 239 10.91 15.25 -8.67
C VAL A 239 10.93 16.38 -9.70
N ARG A 240 11.23 16.08 -10.96
CA ARG A 240 11.42 17.09 -12.02
C ARG A 240 10.12 17.75 -12.48
N SER A 241 9.07 16.97 -12.61
CA SER A 241 7.74 17.41 -13.02
C SER A 241 6.67 16.59 -12.32
N GLY A 242 5.48 17.16 -12.16
CA GLY A 242 4.41 16.46 -11.45
C GLY A 242 3.27 17.34 -11.00
N ALA A 243 2.36 16.74 -10.23
CA ALA A 243 1.21 17.44 -9.69
C ALA A 243 0.74 16.88 -8.34
N LEU A 244 0.35 17.76 -7.42
CA LEU A 244 -0.33 17.45 -6.17
C LEU A 244 -1.71 18.13 -6.23
N LEU A 245 -2.75 17.37 -6.56
CA LEU A 245 -4.05 17.93 -6.92
C LEU A 245 -5.17 17.43 -6.02
N ARG A 246 -5.94 18.34 -5.42
CA ARG A 246 -7.18 17.99 -4.70
C ARG A 246 -7.00 16.93 -3.62
N ASN A 247 -5.84 16.87 -2.99
CA ASN A 247 -5.61 15.99 -1.85
C ASN A 247 -6.19 16.61 -0.58
N LEU A 248 -6.69 15.76 0.31
CA LEU A 248 -7.21 16.14 1.63
C LEU A 248 -6.25 15.63 2.70
N LEU A 249 -5.59 16.52 3.43
CA LEU A 249 -4.66 16.22 4.51
C LEU A 249 -5.29 16.60 5.85
N LEU A 250 -5.60 15.60 6.66
CA LEU A 250 -6.23 15.75 7.97
C LEU A 250 -5.29 15.29 9.07
N GLN A 251 -5.19 16.08 10.13
CA GLN A 251 -4.43 15.70 11.32
C GLN A 251 -5.20 14.63 12.11
N GLY A 252 -4.61 13.43 12.17
CA GLY A 252 -5.10 12.29 12.94
C GLY A 252 -4.88 12.45 14.45
N ALA A 253 -5.25 11.42 15.21
CA ALA A 253 -5.06 11.41 16.67
C ALA A 253 -3.58 11.59 17.04
N PRO A 254 -3.25 12.35 18.10
CA PRO A 254 -1.88 12.64 18.45
C PRO A 254 -1.24 11.41 19.11
N THR A 255 -0.02 11.05 18.71
CA THR A 255 0.78 10.05 19.46
C THR A 255 1.84 10.68 20.37
N ASP A 256 2.22 11.94 20.12
CA ASP A 256 3.25 12.69 20.85
C ASP A 256 3.65 13.97 20.09
N ARG A 257 3.58 13.93 18.75
CA ARG A 257 3.86 15.07 17.86
C ARG A 257 2.55 15.70 17.39
N ARG A 258 2.38 16.99 17.68
CA ARG A 258 1.20 17.79 17.31
C ARG A 258 1.32 18.47 15.96
N SER A 259 2.19 18.00 15.08
CA SER A 259 2.43 18.70 13.83
C SER A 259 1.35 18.39 12.81
N ALA A 260 0.82 19.42 12.18
CA ALA A 260 -0.10 19.28 11.07
C ALA A 260 0.60 18.59 9.88
N PRO A 261 -0.07 17.65 9.18
CA PRO A 261 0.48 17.00 7.99
C PRO A 261 0.60 17.98 6.82
N ASP A 262 1.81 18.07 6.23
CA ASP A 262 2.10 19.01 5.14
C ASP A 262 2.88 18.37 3.97
N PHE A 263 3.04 19.14 2.90
CA PHE A 263 3.90 18.86 1.76
C PHE A 263 5.33 19.36 2.01
N THR A 264 6.31 18.49 1.88
CA THR A 264 7.74 18.84 1.91
C THR A 264 8.34 18.57 0.55
N LEU A 265 8.73 19.61 -0.19
CA LEU A 265 9.31 19.48 -1.53
C LEU A 265 10.76 19.94 -1.50
N ASP A 266 11.68 19.03 -1.84
CA ASP A 266 13.12 19.27 -1.85
C ASP A 266 13.67 19.00 -3.27
N ARG A 267 14.46 19.92 -3.81
CA ARG A 267 15.03 19.84 -5.17
C ARG A 267 14.01 19.50 -6.27
N CYS A 268 12.74 19.85 -6.07
CA CYS A 268 11.72 19.61 -7.08
C CYS A 268 11.78 20.66 -8.20
N GLY A 269 11.43 20.25 -9.41
CA GLY A 269 11.25 21.14 -10.55
C GLY A 269 9.88 21.80 -10.54
N VAL A 270 9.21 21.83 -11.70
CA VAL A 270 7.89 22.48 -11.82
C VAL A 270 6.81 21.49 -11.36
N LEU A 271 6.18 21.79 -10.22
CA LEU A 271 5.05 21.03 -9.69
C LEU A 271 3.77 21.88 -9.75
N ASP A 272 2.69 21.27 -10.21
CA ASP A 272 1.34 21.83 -10.12
C ASP A 272 0.69 21.45 -8.78
N VAL A 273 0.48 22.42 -7.88
CA VAL A 273 0.00 22.16 -6.51
C VAL A 273 -1.31 22.91 -6.25
N ARG A 274 -2.44 22.30 -6.63
CA ARG A 274 -3.74 23.00 -6.70
C ARG A 274 -4.90 22.25 -6.07
N GLY A 275 -5.85 23.01 -5.52
CA GLY A 275 -7.12 22.49 -4.99
C GLY A 275 -6.98 21.61 -3.74
N ASN A 276 -5.81 21.54 -3.11
CA ASN A 276 -5.57 20.71 -1.92
C ASN A 276 -6.20 21.37 -0.69
N THR A 277 -6.60 20.55 0.27
CA THR A 277 -7.03 20.99 1.59
C THR A 277 -6.08 20.40 2.62
N ALA A 278 -5.36 21.21 3.39
CA ALA A 278 -4.36 20.72 4.35
C ALA A 278 -4.39 21.49 5.67
N ALA A 279 -4.13 20.80 6.79
CA ALA A 279 -3.84 21.45 8.06
C ALA A 279 -2.41 22.01 8.01
N ASP A 280 -2.23 23.32 8.17
CA ASP A 280 -0.98 24.00 7.75
C ASP A 280 -0.10 24.47 8.93
N ARG A 281 1.22 24.46 8.67
CA ARG A 281 2.24 25.31 9.31
C ARG A 281 3.23 25.76 8.22
N HIS A 282 2.96 26.93 7.62
CA HIS A 282 3.65 27.49 6.44
C HIS A 282 5.14 27.11 6.22
N GLY A 283 5.45 26.72 4.97
CA GLY A 283 6.79 26.68 4.39
C GLY A 283 6.83 26.84 2.86
N ALA A 284 7.40 27.95 2.38
CA ALA A 284 8.01 28.24 1.06
C ALA A 284 7.31 27.95 -0.28
N PHE A 285 6.12 27.34 -0.36
CA PHE A 285 5.42 27.18 -1.64
C PHE A 285 4.37 28.28 -1.84
N THR A 286 4.29 28.81 -3.06
CA THR A 286 3.12 29.59 -3.48
C THR A 286 1.94 28.65 -3.48
N LEU A 287 1.14 28.67 -2.42
CA LEU A 287 -0.19 28.08 -2.47
C LEU A 287 -0.90 28.78 -3.62
N TYR A 288 -1.25 28.00 -4.64
CA TYR A 288 -2.20 28.50 -5.62
C TYR A 288 -3.48 28.91 -4.89
N PRO A 289 -4.18 29.96 -5.34
CA PRO A 289 -5.32 30.54 -4.62
C PRO A 289 -6.48 29.59 -4.34
N ASP A 290 -6.50 28.42 -4.99
CA ASP A 290 -7.53 27.38 -4.86
C ASP A 290 -7.21 26.32 -3.80
N ASN A 291 -6.05 26.39 -3.14
CA ASN A 291 -5.76 25.55 -1.97
C ASN A 291 -6.44 26.12 -0.72
N VAL A 292 -6.89 25.22 0.16
CA VAL A 292 -7.57 25.56 1.41
C VAL A 292 -6.70 25.15 2.60
N THR A 293 -6.40 26.10 3.46
CA THR A 293 -5.73 25.85 4.73
C THR A 293 -6.76 25.58 5.84
N LEU A 294 -6.63 24.45 6.52
CA LEU A 294 -7.32 24.15 7.77
C LEU A 294 -6.48 24.65 8.96
N PRO A 295 -7.11 25.08 10.06
CA PRO A 295 -6.39 25.34 11.30
C PRO A 295 -5.62 24.09 11.78
N GLU A 296 -4.41 24.30 12.31
CA GLU A 296 -3.65 23.26 13.01
C GLU A 296 -4.49 22.70 14.17
N GLY A 297 -4.49 21.38 14.30
CA GLY A 297 -5.27 20.70 15.32
C GLY A 297 -5.79 19.35 14.86
N VAL A 298 -5.76 18.39 15.78
CA VAL A 298 -6.39 17.07 15.63
C VAL A 298 -7.84 17.26 15.21
N ARG A 299 -8.23 16.66 14.09
CA ARG A 299 -9.62 16.73 13.64
C ARG A 299 -10.51 15.89 14.55
N PRO A 300 -11.75 16.35 14.82
CA PRO A 300 -12.73 15.53 15.53
C PRO A 300 -12.92 14.17 14.87
N ALA A 301 -13.18 13.15 15.69
CA ALA A 301 -13.31 11.77 15.21
C ALA A 301 -14.42 11.62 14.16
N GLU A 302 -15.52 12.36 14.31
CA GLU A 302 -16.62 12.37 13.34
C GLU A 302 -16.21 12.87 11.95
N GLU A 303 -15.25 13.80 11.87
CA GLU A 303 -14.79 14.31 10.60
C GLU A 303 -13.81 13.37 9.91
N LEU A 304 -12.92 12.74 10.69
CA LEU A 304 -12.06 11.69 10.19
C LEU A 304 -12.90 10.54 9.62
N GLU A 305 -13.96 10.15 10.34
CA GLU A 305 -14.88 9.12 9.88
C GLU A 305 -15.69 9.55 8.65
N ALA A 306 -16.15 10.80 8.61
CA ALA A 306 -16.82 11.35 7.42
C ALA A 306 -15.90 11.31 6.18
N ALA A 307 -14.61 11.64 6.34
CA ALA A 307 -13.64 11.58 5.25
C ALA A 307 -13.40 10.13 4.78
N ARG A 308 -13.24 9.17 5.70
CA ARG A 308 -13.14 7.73 5.37
C ARG A 308 -14.36 7.23 4.61
N LYS A 309 -15.55 7.58 5.11
CA LYS A 309 -16.82 7.21 4.49
C LYS A 309 -16.98 7.81 3.09
N ALA A 310 -16.72 9.11 2.93
CA ALA A 310 -16.79 9.77 1.63
C ALA A 310 -15.79 9.18 0.64
N TRP A 311 -14.59 8.83 1.11
CA TRP A 311 -13.61 8.10 0.30
C TRP A 311 -14.14 6.73 -0.13
N ALA A 312 -14.67 5.92 0.81
CA ALA A 312 -15.16 4.58 0.52
C ALA A 312 -16.32 4.61 -0.49
N GLU A 313 -17.28 5.52 -0.31
CA GLU A 313 -18.41 5.72 -1.23
C GLU A 313 -17.94 6.05 -2.66
N LYS A 314 -16.89 6.87 -2.79
CA LYS A 314 -16.35 7.29 -4.09
C LYS A 314 -15.50 6.20 -4.77
N TRP A 315 -14.66 5.48 -4.01
CA TRP A 315 -13.57 4.68 -4.58
C TRP A 315 -13.68 3.18 -4.37
N ARG A 316 -14.39 2.70 -3.34
CA ARG A 316 -14.61 1.27 -3.09
C ARG A 316 -15.95 0.76 -3.62
N GLY A 317 -16.87 1.67 -3.96
CA GLY A 317 -18.26 1.28 -4.23
C GLY A 317 -18.98 0.86 -2.94
N PRO A 318 -20.24 0.41 -3.02
CA PRO A 318 -20.93 -0.12 -1.84
C PRO A 318 -20.11 -1.30 -1.28
N PRO A 319 -20.03 -1.46 0.06
CA PRO A 319 -19.40 -2.64 0.64
C PRO A 319 -20.02 -3.88 0.01
N GLU A 320 -19.19 -4.86 -0.36
CA GLU A 320 -19.74 -6.16 -0.76
C GLU A 320 -20.70 -6.63 0.33
N PRO A 321 -21.90 -7.12 -0.03
CA PRO A 321 -22.78 -7.69 0.96
C PRO A 321 -21.99 -8.77 1.70
N PRO A 322 -22.09 -8.87 3.03
CA PRO A 322 -21.37 -9.88 3.78
C PRO A 322 -21.62 -11.24 3.11
N PRO A 323 -20.59 -12.10 3.01
CA PRO A 323 -20.79 -13.43 2.45
C PRO A 323 -21.98 -14.07 3.15
N PRO A 324 -22.81 -14.85 2.43
CA PRO A 324 -23.95 -15.53 3.05
C PRO A 324 -23.46 -16.27 4.29
N LEU A 325 -24.05 -15.98 5.46
CA LEU A 325 -23.67 -16.65 6.71
C LEU A 325 -23.67 -18.16 6.47
N THR A 326 -22.60 -18.82 6.89
CA THR A 326 -22.55 -20.29 6.87
C THR A 326 -23.67 -20.85 7.74
N LEU A 327 -24.01 -22.13 7.56
CA LEU A 327 -24.99 -22.75 8.45
C LEU A 327 -24.50 -22.68 9.90
N GLU A 328 -23.20 -22.86 10.15
CA GLU A 328 -22.60 -22.72 11.48
C GLU A 328 -22.76 -21.30 12.04
N ASP A 329 -22.47 -20.26 11.26
CA ASP A 329 -22.62 -18.87 11.72
C ASP A 329 -24.08 -18.54 12.06
N ARG A 330 -25.02 -19.08 11.27
CA ARG A 330 -26.47 -18.91 11.51
C ARG A 330 -26.91 -19.61 12.79
N VAL A 331 -26.38 -20.80 13.06
CA VAL A 331 -26.65 -21.56 14.30
C VAL A 331 -26.07 -20.81 15.50
N ALA A 332 -24.80 -20.39 15.44
CA ALA A 332 -24.17 -19.64 16.54
C ALA A 332 -24.90 -18.32 16.85
N ALA A 333 -25.35 -17.60 15.81
CA ALA A 333 -26.13 -16.38 15.99
C ALA A 333 -27.51 -16.64 16.63
N LEU A 334 -28.15 -17.77 16.31
CA LEU A 334 -29.40 -18.19 16.93
C LEU A 334 -29.19 -18.60 18.39
N GLU A 335 -28.14 -19.37 18.70
CA GLU A 335 -27.79 -19.77 20.06
C GLU A 335 -27.52 -18.54 20.95
N ALA A 336 -26.73 -17.58 20.45
CA ALA A 336 -26.48 -16.32 21.15
C ALA A 336 -27.74 -15.46 21.33
N ARG A 337 -28.76 -15.63 20.48
CA ARG A 337 -30.05 -14.97 20.62
C ARG A 337 -30.93 -15.68 21.65
N VAL A 338 -30.94 -17.01 21.67
CA VAL A 338 -31.66 -17.81 22.68
C VAL A 338 -31.12 -17.50 24.08
N ALA A 339 -29.79 -17.55 24.26
CA ALA A 339 -29.16 -17.25 25.56
C ALA A 339 -29.53 -15.85 26.10
N ARG A 340 -29.63 -14.84 25.22
CA ARG A 340 -30.06 -13.48 25.60
C ARG A 340 -31.54 -13.40 25.97
N LEU A 341 -32.38 -14.26 25.42
CA LEU A 341 -33.80 -14.32 25.75
C LEU A 341 -34.02 -15.08 27.07
N GLU A 342 -33.26 -16.13 27.33
CA GLU A 342 -33.30 -16.87 28.60
C GLU A 342 -32.78 -16.05 29.79
N ALA A 343 -31.85 -15.13 29.53
CA ALA A 343 -31.32 -14.21 30.55
C ALA A 343 -32.27 -13.05 30.91
N ARG A 344 -33.43 -12.90 30.24
CA ARG A 344 -34.42 -11.84 30.46
C ARG A 344 -35.65 -12.38 31.16
#